data_AF-A0A958J9F2-F1
#
_entry.id   AF-A0A958J9F2-F1
#
_cell.length_a   1.000
_cell.length_b   1.000
_cell.length_c   1.000
_cell.angle_alpha   90.00
_cell.angle_beta   90.00
_cell.angle_gamma   90.00
#
_symmetry.space_group_name_H-M   'P 1'
#
loop_
_entity.id
_entity.type
_entity.pdbx_description
1 polymer ?
#
loop_
_entity_poly.entity_id
_entity_poly.type
_entity_poly.pdbx_seq_one_letter_code
_entity_poly.pdbx_strand_id
1 'polypeptide(L)'
;NLFQMLVDVAKEKKIDIQRAAVSRSTGTDTDSFAYSGKGVASALISLPLKYMHTTVETVHKDDIENVIKLMYEFLVQLKAGHDFRYIR
;
A
#
# COMPACT_ATOMS: atom_id res chain seq x y z
N ASN A 1 1.21 6.83 11.74
CA ASN A 1 0.82 7.41 10.44
C ASN A 1 0.50 6.26 9.48
N LEU A 2 -0.29 6.45 8.42
CA LEU A 2 -0.78 5.32 7.59
C LEU A 2 0.35 4.46 7.00
N PHE A 3 1.39 5.10 6.43
CA PHE A 3 2.54 4.40 5.86
C PHE A 3 3.34 3.62 6.92
N GLN A 4 3.65 4.26 8.05
CA GLN A 4 4.39 3.66 9.15
C GLN A 4 3.60 2.49 9.73
N MET A 5 2.27 2.60 9.86
CA MET A 5 1.43 1.47 10.29
C MET A 5 1.55 0.28 9.33
N LEU A 6 1.56 0.50 8.01
CA LEU A 6 1.80 -0.58 7.04
C LEU A 6 3.20 -1.20 7.20
N VAL A 7 4.23 -0.37 7.38
CA VAL A 7 5.62 -0.84 7.58
C VAL A 7 5.77 -1.61 8.89
N ASP A 8 5.13 -1.16 9.96
CA ASP A 8 5.16 -1.81 11.27
C ASP A 8 4.47 -3.17 11.19
N VAL A 9 3.30 -3.25 10.56
CA VAL A 9 2.59 -4.52 10.31
C VAL A 9 3.47 -5.48 9.50
N ALA A 10 4.09 -5.01 8.41
CA ALA A 10 4.99 -5.83 7.62
C ALA A 10 6.15 -6.38 8.47
N LYS A 11 6.76 -5.53 9.31
CA LYS A 11 7.86 -5.92 10.20
C LYS A 11 7.43 -6.91 11.27
N GLU A 12 6.32 -6.67 11.95
CA GLU A 12 5.78 -7.53 13.02
C GLU A 12 5.39 -8.91 12.50
N LYS A 13 4.79 -8.95 11.31
CA LYS A 13 4.33 -10.18 10.65
C LYS A 13 5.39 -10.84 9.78
N LYS A 14 6.60 -10.26 9.71
CA LYS A 14 7.73 -10.74 8.90
C LYS A 14 7.35 -10.91 7.42
N ILE A 15 6.63 -9.93 6.89
CA ILE A 15 6.23 -9.86 5.49
C ILE A 15 7.29 -9.02 4.77
N ASP A 16 7.95 -9.62 3.78
CA ASP A 16 8.96 -8.93 2.99
C ASP A 16 8.29 -7.86 2.11
N ILE A 17 8.79 -6.63 2.19
CA ILE A 17 8.34 -5.50 1.37
C ILE A 17 9.53 -4.80 0.72
N GLN A 18 9.30 -4.27 -0.47
CA GLN A 18 10.25 -3.39 -1.16
C GLN A 18 9.74 -1.96 -1.11
N ARG A 19 10.67 -1.00 -1.07
CA ARG A 19 10.34 0.43 -1.12
C ARG A 19 10.67 0.97 -2.49
N ALA A 20 9.67 1.49 -3.18
CA ALA A 20 9.84 2.23 -4.43
C ALA A 20 9.64 3.73 -4.14
N ALA A 21 10.65 4.54 -4.45
CA ALA A 21 10.53 5.99 -4.40
C ALA A 21 10.21 6.51 -5.80
N VAL A 22 9.15 7.31 -5.91
CA VAL A 22 8.78 8.02 -7.14
C VAL A 22 8.95 9.52 -6.91
N SER A 23 9.53 10.20 -7.89
CA SER A 23 9.98 11.60 -7.73
C SER A 23 8.88 12.64 -7.87
N ARG A 24 7.77 12.33 -8.57
CA ARG A 24 6.68 13.30 -8.83
C ARG A 24 5.30 12.74 -8.56
N SER A 25 4.94 11.68 -9.27
CA SER A 25 3.61 11.06 -9.23
C SER A 25 3.76 9.59 -9.59
N THR A 26 2.90 8.76 -9.02
CA THR A 26 2.81 7.33 -9.33
C THR A 26 2.03 7.10 -10.61
N GLY A 27 1.17 8.04 -11.01
CA GLY A 27 0.23 7.90 -12.13
C GLY A 27 -0.96 6.99 -11.81
N THR A 28 -1.11 6.59 -10.54
CA THR A 28 -2.20 5.73 -10.08
C THR A 28 -3.34 6.54 -9.48
N ASP A 29 -4.51 5.90 -9.31
CA ASP A 29 -5.65 6.51 -8.61
C ASP A 29 -5.34 6.92 -7.17
N THR A 30 -4.29 6.34 -6.55
CA THR A 30 -3.88 6.74 -5.20
C THR A 30 -3.45 8.19 -5.14
N ASP A 31 -2.80 8.71 -6.19
CA ASP A 31 -2.44 10.12 -6.27
C ASP A 31 -3.72 10.98 -6.25
N SER A 32 -4.69 10.63 -7.08
CA SER A 32 -5.98 11.32 -7.15
C SER A 32 -6.76 11.25 -5.83
N PHE A 33 -6.80 10.09 -5.18
CA PHE A 33 -7.48 9.92 -3.90
C PHE A 33 -6.84 10.75 -2.79
N ALA A 34 -5.51 10.74 -2.71
CA ALA A 34 -4.78 11.48 -1.67
C ALA A 34 -5.12 12.98 -1.69
N TYR A 35 -5.32 13.57 -2.88
CA TYR A 35 -5.64 14.99 -3.05
C TYR A 35 -7.14 15.29 -3.19
N SER A 36 -8.01 14.28 -3.09
CA SER A 36 -9.46 14.48 -3.23
C SER A 36 -10.07 15.16 -1.99
N GLY A 37 -11.06 16.04 -2.20
CA GLY A 37 -11.80 16.70 -1.12
C GLY A 37 -10.92 17.51 -0.17
N LYS A 38 -10.88 17.13 1.12
CA LYS A 38 -10.01 17.72 2.15
C LYS A 38 -8.73 16.89 2.39
N GLY A 39 -8.37 16.04 1.43
CA GLY A 39 -7.34 15.04 1.56
C GLY A 39 -7.86 13.74 2.18
N VAL A 40 -7.45 12.62 1.61
CA VAL A 40 -7.79 11.28 2.11
C VAL A 40 -6.50 10.59 2.51
N ALA A 41 -6.51 9.93 3.68
CA ALA A 41 -5.37 9.09 4.06
C ALA A 41 -5.30 7.92 3.08
N SER A 42 -4.29 7.95 2.20
CA SER A 42 -4.13 6.99 1.12
C SER A 42 -2.70 6.43 1.12
N ALA A 43 -2.56 5.17 0.78
CA ALA A 43 -1.28 4.50 0.62
C ALA A 43 -1.33 3.60 -0.62
N LEU A 44 -0.28 3.67 -1.43
CA LEU A 44 -0.12 2.81 -2.60
C LEU A 44 0.64 1.56 -2.18
N ILE A 45 0.02 0.39 -2.40
CA ILE A 45 0.69 -0.91 -2.29
C ILE A 45 0.82 -1.45 -3.71
N SER A 46 2.06 -1.59 -4.19
CA SER A 46 2.33 -2.08 -5.54
C SER A 46 2.74 -3.54 -5.52
N LEU A 47 2.22 -4.31 -6.48
CA LEU A 47 2.69 -5.67 -6.77
C LEU A 47 3.90 -5.58 -7.72
N PRO A 48 5.07 -6.14 -7.37
CA PRO A 48 6.18 -6.28 -8.30
C PRO A 48 5.77 -7.15 -9.50
N LEU A 49 5.77 -6.58 -10.70
CA LEU A 49 5.34 -7.26 -11.91
C LEU A 49 6.14 -6.83 -13.14
N LYS A 50 6.22 -7.71 -14.14
CA LYS A 50 6.81 -7.45 -15.45
C LYS A 50 5.72 -7.35 -16.52
N TYR A 51 5.99 -6.48 -17.50
CA TYR A 51 5.15 -6.26 -18.68
C TYR A 51 3.76 -5.66 -18.36
N MET A 52 3.73 -4.69 -17.44
CA MET A 52 2.52 -3.94 -17.11
C MET A 52 1.85 -3.37 -18.37
N HIS A 53 0.53 -3.45 -18.44
CA HIS A 53 -0.29 -2.99 -19.58
C HIS A 53 -0.10 -3.77 -20.90
N THR A 54 0.43 -4.99 -20.82
CA THR A 54 0.46 -5.92 -21.96
C THR A 54 -0.61 -7.00 -21.79
N THR A 55 -0.84 -7.82 -22.83
CA THR A 55 -1.82 -8.92 -22.78
C THR A 55 -1.41 -10.05 -21.85
N VAL A 56 -0.11 -10.17 -21.53
CA VAL A 56 0.44 -11.20 -20.65
C VAL A 56 1.43 -10.56 -19.69
N GLU A 57 1.03 -10.45 -18.43
CA GLU A 57 1.87 -9.97 -17.35
C GLU A 57 2.55 -11.13 -16.61
N THR A 58 3.66 -10.86 -15.93
CA THR A 58 4.39 -11.89 -15.17
C THR A 58 4.71 -11.39 -13.77
N VAL A 59 4.41 -12.22 -12.78
CA VAL A 59 4.57 -11.93 -11.35
C VAL A 59 5.16 -13.14 -10.64
N HIS A 60 5.89 -12.90 -9.55
CA HIS A 60 6.28 -13.99 -8.66
C HIS A 60 5.10 -14.36 -7.76
N LYS A 61 4.85 -15.65 -7.58
CA LYS A 61 3.71 -16.11 -6.76
C LYS A 61 3.81 -15.60 -5.32
N ASP A 62 5.00 -15.65 -4.73
CA ASP A 62 5.21 -15.23 -3.34
C ASP A 62 4.96 -13.73 -3.14
N ASP A 63 5.19 -12.89 -4.17
CA ASP A 63 4.88 -11.46 -4.10
C ASP A 63 3.36 -11.23 -3.99
N ILE A 64 2.56 -12.02 -4.72
CA ILE A 64 1.09 -11.98 -4.61
C ILE A 64 0.67 -12.37 -3.19
N GLU A 65 1.21 -13.47 -2.65
CA GLU A 65 0.89 -13.92 -1.31
C GLU A 65 1.28 -12.89 -0.24
N ASN A 66 2.43 -12.23 -0.38
CA ASN A 66 2.89 -11.21 0.56
C ASN A 66 2.03 -9.95 0.50
N VAL A 67 1.59 -9.51 -0.68
CA VAL A 67 0.65 -8.38 -0.82
C VAL A 67 -0.68 -8.69 -0.13
N ILE A 68 -1.23 -9.89 -0.37
CA ILE A 68 -2.48 -10.34 0.28
C ILE A 68 -2.31 -10.35 1.81
N LYS A 69 -1.24 -10.95 2.31
CA LYS A 69 -0.94 -11.00 3.75
C LYS A 69 -0.83 -9.61 4.35
N LEU A 70 -0.14 -8.69 3.68
CA LEU A 70 0.03 -7.31 4.17
C LEU A 70 -1.30 -6.59 4.28
N MET A 71 -2.13 -6.66 3.24
CA MET A 71 -3.47 -6.05 3.24
C MET A 71 -4.35 -6.66 4.34
N TYR A 72 -4.34 -7.99 4.47
CA TYR A 72 -5.12 -8.69 5.49
C TYR A 72 -4.71 -8.31 6.91
N GLU A 73 -3.42 -8.41 7.23
CA GLU A 73 -2.92 -8.12 8.58
C GLU A 73 -3.10 -6.65 8.95
N PHE A 74 -2.98 -5.74 7.98
CA PHE A 74 -3.27 -4.32 8.19
C PHE A 74 -4.75 -4.08 8.55
N LEU A 75 -5.68 -4.78 7.91
CA LEU A 75 -7.10 -4.68 8.23
C LEU A 75 -7.43 -5.30 9.59
N VAL A 76 -6.82 -6.45 9.92
CA VAL A 76 -7.03 -7.14 11.21
C VAL A 76 -6.61 -6.28 12.40
N GLN A 77 -5.49 -5.56 12.31
CA GLN A 77 -5.03 -4.69 13.39
C GLN A 77 -5.74 -3.34 13.46
N LEU A 78 -6.46 -2.94 12.40
CA LEU A 78 -7.10 -1.63 12.34
C LEU A 78 -8.36 -1.60 13.23
N LYS A 79 -8.35 -0.70 14.21
CA LYS A 79 -9.49 -0.51 15.11
C LYS A 79 -10.63 0.25 14.44
N ALA A 80 -11.87 -0.13 14.76
CA ALA A 80 -13.04 0.62 14.33
C ALA A 80 -12.97 2.07 14.80
N GLY A 81 -13.29 3.02 13.91
CA GLY A 81 -13.23 4.45 14.20
C GLY A 81 -11.82 5.03 14.26
N HIS A 82 -10.80 4.33 13.77
CA HIS A 82 -9.43 4.88 13.70
C HIS A 82 -9.40 6.17 12.87
N ASP A 83 -8.81 7.22 13.44
CA ASP A 83 -8.67 8.52 12.82
C ASP A 83 -7.23 8.73 12.34
N PHE A 84 -7.07 8.84 11.02
CA PHE A 84 -5.78 9.00 10.36
C PHE A 84 -5.28 10.45 10.29
N ARG A 85 -6.04 11.43 10.81
CA ARG A 85 -5.64 12.84 10.80
C ARG A 85 -4.44 13.08 11.71
N TYR A 86 -3.47 13.84 11.20
CA TYR A 86 -2.26 14.23 11.94
C TYR A 86 -2.49 15.42 12.87
N ILE A 87 -3.37 16.34 12.47
CA ILE A 87 -3.72 17.54 13.23
C ILE A 87 -5.18 17.36 13.66
N ARG A 88 -5.41 17.50 14.96
CA ARG A 88 -6.75 17.48 15.56
C ARG A 88 -7.22 18.89 15.87
#